data_AF-A0A2M7A6C9-F1
#
_entry.id   AF-A0A2M7A6C9-F1
#
_cell.length_a   1.000
_cell.length_b   1.000
_cell.length_c   1.000
_cell.angle_alpha   90.00
_cell.angle_beta   90.00
_cell.angle_gamma   90.00
#
_symmetry.space_group_name_H-M   'P 1'
#
loop_
_entity.id
_entity.type
_entity.pdbx_description
1 polymer ?
#
loop_
_entity_poly.entity_id
_entity_poly.type
_entity_poly.pdbx_seq_one_letter_code
_entity_poly.pdbx_strand_id
1 'polypeptide(L)'
;MKRDRRRGKPKKKDKGEKIREQGYSFAQEEAQKVIQEIREKLSSPQDLDKEILFETIDILSSYKSEESADLLGKIYQDFREKGIQKRVKRAFYKLNLAGIGTKKYEPEVPSPLEQARTPKFYKTFLSNFDGSGSRLLIYTQEIPYEGIKLFQFILNDLEGVKECEETSISKSRFKKDIVEKFPDNNKGTTLVEITEEYCQFLLEEAKEKNLKGSFILPEKFESAKELVGEAKTSFNQPLIYDFISPFEMKLRSELLGRSDQLLDEPEFKGWFFELKEIEHFASKIVESEKSKLIVGLKTPQERQKEAEKEAIEVLFNDQRRAIFKRRLEEMSYIFFKTEREELARIALAAALGFEKGGSPSTAHPFALRMVRQSLKRAHGSS
;
A
#
# COMPACT_ATOMS: atom_id res chain seq x y z
N MET A 1 -54.40 -59.38 -62.99
CA MET A 1 -53.73 -58.13 -63.43
C MET A 1 -54.62 -56.96 -63.01
N LYS A 2 -54.08 -56.05 -62.16
CA LYS A 2 -54.63 -54.76 -61.65
C LYS A 2 -55.82 -54.74 -60.65
N ARG A 3 -55.65 -53.81 -59.68
CA ARG A 3 -56.59 -53.14 -58.72
C ARG A 3 -56.88 -53.92 -57.41
N ASP A 4 -56.97 -53.34 -56.21
CA ASP A 4 -56.90 -51.95 -55.69
C ASP A 4 -56.71 -51.95 -54.14
N ARG A 5 -56.27 -50.81 -53.59
CA ARG A 5 -56.45 -50.26 -52.22
C ARG A 5 -56.27 -51.14 -50.96
N ARG A 6 -55.30 -50.77 -50.13
CA ARG A 6 -55.53 -50.58 -48.68
C ARG A 6 -54.86 -49.31 -48.13
N ARG A 7 -55.72 -48.43 -47.59
CA ARG A 7 -55.44 -47.21 -46.84
C ARG A 7 -54.57 -47.51 -45.61
N GLY A 8 -53.41 -46.87 -45.49
CA GLY A 8 -52.66 -46.76 -44.23
C GLY A 8 -53.32 -45.73 -43.32
N LYS A 9 -53.85 -46.18 -42.18
CA LYS A 9 -54.42 -45.32 -41.12
C LYS A 9 -53.33 -44.41 -40.52
N PRO A 10 -53.65 -43.18 -40.08
CA PRO A 10 -52.71 -42.38 -39.28
C PRO A 10 -52.44 -43.12 -37.96
N LYS A 11 -51.16 -43.34 -37.64
CA LYS A 11 -50.75 -43.84 -36.31
C LYS A 11 -51.30 -42.87 -35.26
N LYS A 12 -52.21 -43.35 -34.41
CA LYS A 12 -52.57 -42.67 -33.17
C LYS A 12 -51.26 -42.46 -32.40
N LYS A 13 -50.78 -41.21 -32.28
CA LYS A 13 -49.86 -40.84 -31.21
C LYS A 13 -50.50 -41.36 -29.92
N ASP A 14 -49.75 -42.19 -29.21
CA ASP A 14 -50.22 -42.92 -28.05
C ASP A 14 -50.76 -41.89 -27.03
N LYS A 15 -52.01 -42.08 -26.57
CA LYS A 15 -52.63 -41.14 -25.63
C LYS A 15 -51.76 -41.00 -24.37
N GLY A 16 -51.01 -42.05 -24.01
CA GLY A 16 -50.05 -42.03 -22.90
C GLY A 16 -48.82 -41.15 -23.12
N GLU A 17 -48.32 -41.00 -24.35
CA GLU A 17 -47.20 -40.11 -24.67
C GLU A 17 -47.63 -38.64 -24.64
N LYS A 18 -48.81 -38.32 -25.20
CA LYS A 18 -49.36 -36.97 -25.12
C LYS A 18 -49.71 -36.54 -23.70
N ILE A 19 -50.22 -37.46 -22.86
CA ILE A 19 -50.51 -37.17 -21.45
C ILE A 19 -49.21 -37.01 -20.65
N ARG A 20 -48.14 -37.75 -20.98
CA ARG A 20 -46.81 -37.56 -20.38
C ARG A 20 -46.16 -36.25 -20.81
N GLU A 21 -46.15 -35.92 -22.10
CA GLU A 21 -45.64 -34.62 -22.59
C GLU A 21 -46.44 -33.45 -22.03
N GLN A 22 -47.77 -33.57 -21.92
CA GLN A 22 -48.63 -32.56 -21.29
C GLN A 22 -48.38 -32.44 -19.79
N GLY A 23 -48.16 -33.56 -19.08
CA GLY A 23 -47.79 -33.55 -17.67
C GLY A 23 -46.40 -32.96 -17.42
N TYR A 24 -45.42 -33.21 -18.30
CA TYR A 24 -44.10 -32.60 -18.26
C TYR A 24 -44.15 -31.10 -18.57
N SER A 25 -44.92 -30.68 -19.57
CA SER A 25 -45.12 -29.27 -19.92
C SER A 25 -45.84 -28.50 -18.81
N PHE A 26 -46.86 -29.12 -18.19
CA PHE A 26 -47.59 -28.52 -17.07
C PHE A 26 -46.68 -28.40 -15.84
N ALA A 27 -45.92 -29.44 -15.51
CA ALA A 27 -44.94 -29.38 -14.43
C ALA A 27 -43.81 -28.38 -14.69
N GLN A 28 -43.44 -28.13 -15.94
CA GLN A 28 -42.51 -27.06 -16.32
C GLN A 28 -43.12 -25.66 -16.20
N GLU A 29 -44.37 -25.45 -16.62
CA GLU A 29 -45.07 -24.16 -16.44
C GLU A 29 -45.31 -23.85 -14.96
N GLU A 30 -45.68 -24.85 -14.17
CA GLU A 30 -45.89 -24.72 -12.72
C GLU A 30 -44.56 -24.46 -12.00
N ALA A 31 -43.49 -25.14 -12.39
CA ALA A 31 -42.13 -24.85 -11.92
C ALA A 31 -41.67 -23.44 -12.32
N GLN A 32 -41.94 -23.00 -13.54
CA GLN A 32 -41.59 -21.65 -14.01
C GLN A 32 -42.37 -20.58 -13.27
N LYS A 33 -43.64 -20.80 -12.93
CA LYS A 33 -44.42 -19.91 -12.06
C LYS A 33 -43.85 -19.84 -10.66
N VAL A 34 -43.53 -20.98 -10.04
CA VAL A 34 -42.90 -21.04 -8.72
C VAL A 34 -41.53 -20.35 -8.75
N ILE A 35 -40.72 -20.58 -9.78
CA ILE A 35 -39.43 -19.92 -10.01
C ILE A 35 -39.59 -18.40 -10.19
N GLN A 36 -40.63 -17.95 -10.89
CA GLN A 36 -40.92 -16.52 -11.11
C GLN A 36 -41.39 -15.84 -9.82
N GLU A 37 -42.27 -16.48 -9.04
CA GLU A 37 -42.68 -16.01 -7.71
C GLU A 37 -41.48 -15.96 -6.74
N ILE A 38 -40.58 -16.95 -6.81
CA ILE A 38 -39.33 -16.98 -6.04
C ILE A 38 -38.40 -15.84 -6.48
N ARG A 39 -38.31 -15.53 -7.78
CA ARG A 39 -37.49 -14.42 -8.32
C ARG A 39 -37.98 -13.06 -7.83
N GLU A 40 -39.29 -12.87 -7.75
CA GLU A 40 -39.90 -11.65 -7.21
C GLU A 40 -39.65 -11.50 -5.70
N LYS A 41 -39.73 -12.61 -4.94
CA LYS A 41 -39.47 -12.62 -3.49
C LYS A 41 -37.98 -12.54 -3.12
N LEU A 42 -37.07 -13.10 -3.92
CA LEU A 42 -35.61 -13.02 -3.70
C LEU A 42 -35.04 -11.60 -3.94
N SER A 43 -35.81 -10.67 -4.49
CA SER A 43 -35.38 -9.28 -4.68
C SER A 43 -35.28 -8.47 -3.37
N SER A 44 -35.77 -9.02 -2.24
CA SER A 44 -35.54 -8.51 -0.89
C SER A 44 -35.11 -9.64 0.07
N PRO A 45 -33.81 -9.97 0.16
CA PRO A 45 -33.32 -11.16 0.86
C PRO A 45 -33.43 -11.15 2.39
N GLN A 46 -33.82 -10.03 3.00
CA GLN A 46 -33.72 -9.82 4.45
C GLN A 46 -34.87 -10.43 5.28
N ASP A 47 -35.97 -10.84 4.63
CA ASP A 47 -37.19 -11.32 5.32
C ASP A 47 -37.61 -12.76 4.97
N LEU A 48 -36.79 -13.52 4.24
CA LEU A 48 -37.18 -14.88 3.83
C LEU A 48 -36.97 -15.90 4.96
N ASP A 49 -38.05 -16.56 5.39
CA ASP A 49 -37.99 -17.64 6.37
C ASP A 49 -37.07 -18.78 5.89
N LYS A 50 -36.24 -19.27 6.79
CA LYS A 50 -35.27 -20.33 6.57
C LYS A 50 -35.92 -21.65 6.13
N GLU A 51 -37.13 -21.93 6.62
CA GLU A 51 -37.88 -23.13 6.19
C GLU A 51 -38.29 -23.03 4.72
N ILE A 52 -38.78 -21.86 4.29
CA ILE A 52 -39.16 -21.59 2.89
C ILE A 52 -37.95 -21.72 1.97
N LEU A 53 -36.79 -21.21 2.41
CA LEU A 53 -35.56 -21.30 1.61
C LEU A 53 -35.06 -22.74 1.48
N PHE A 54 -35.21 -23.56 2.53
CA PHE A 54 -34.88 -24.98 2.48
C PHE A 54 -35.78 -25.77 1.53
N GLU A 55 -37.09 -25.54 1.56
CA GLU A 55 -38.03 -26.14 0.61
C GLU A 55 -37.73 -25.71 -0.82
N THR A 56 -37.43 -24.43 -1.02
CA THR A 56 -37.03 -23.88 -2.33
C THR A 56 -35.81 -24.58 -2.91
N ILE A 57 -34.77 -24.80 -2.10
CA ILE A 57 -33.56 -25.51 -2.53
C ILE A 57 -33.89 -26.96 -2.94
N ASP A 58 -34.76 -27.63 -2.20
CA ASP A 58 -35.15 -29.01 -2.49
C ASP A 58 -35.98 -29.09 -3.78
N ILE A 59 -36.91 -28.17 -4.00
CA ILE A 59 -37.70 -28.03 -5.24
C ILE A 59 -36.77 -27.82 -6.42
N LEU A 60 -35.88 -26.81 -6.37
CA LEU A 60 -34.91 -26.53 -7.43
C LEU A 60 -33.99 -27.74 -7.70
N SER A 61 -33.62 -28.51 -6.67
CA SER A 61 -32.80 -29.71 -6.85
C SER A 61 -33.50 -30.85 -7.61
N SER A 62 -34.84 -30.86 -7.62
CA SER A 62 -35.65 -31.85 -8.30
C SER A 62 -35.83 -31.53 -9.80
N TYR A 63 -35.71 -30.25 -10.16
CA TYR A 63 -35.75 -29.79 -11.54
C TYR A 63 -34.36 -29.84 -12.16
N LYS A 64 -34.17 -30.84 -13.02
CA LYS A 64 -32.93 -31.05 -13.76
C LYS A 64 -32.83 -30.08 -14.94
N SER A 65 -32.65 -28.78 -14.65
CA SER A 65 -32.43 -27.74 -15.65
C SER A 65 -31.24 -26.83 -15.31
N GLU A 66 -30.67 -26.16 -16.31
CA GLU A 66 -29.61 -25.16 -16.10
C GLU A 66 -30.11 -23.94 -15.32
N GLU A 67 -31.35 -23.53 -15.53
CA GLU A 67 -31.97 -22.42 -14.81
C GLU A 67 -32.08 -22.71 -13.30
N SER A 68 -32.33 -23.97 -12.94
CA SER A 68 -32.37 -24.41 -11.54
C SER A 68 -30.97 -24.38 -10.91
N ALA A 69 -29.93 -24.76 -11.67
CA ALA A 69 -28.55 -24.62 -11.24
C ALA A 69 -28.17 -23.13 -11.03
N ASP A 70 -28.60 -22.25 -11.92
CA ASP A 70 -28.32 -20.81 -11.85
C ASP A 70 -28.99 -20.15 -10.63
N LEU A 71 -30.23 -20.52 -10.31
CA LEU A 71 -30.94 -20.02 -9.13
C LEU A 71 -30.34 -20.53 -7.82
N LEU A 72 -29.96 -21.82 -7.78
CA LEU A 72 -29.21 -22.38 -6.65
C LEU A 72 -27.85 -21.68 -6.49
N GLY A 73 -27.20 -21.30 -7.60
CA GLY A 73 -26.00 -20.46 -7.64
C GLY A 73 -26.18 -19.12 -6.92
N LYS A 74 -27.27 -18.41 -7.22
CA LYS A 74 -27.61 -17.14 -6.56
C LYS A 74 -27.85 -17.34 -5.06
N ILE A 75 -28.66 -18.34 -4.69
CA ILE A 75 -28.90 -18.67 -3.28
C ILE A 75 -27.59 -18.99 -2.55
N TYR A 76 -26.66 -19.70 -3.20
CA TYR A 76 -25.36 -20.02 -2.61
C TYR A 76 -24.48 -18.79 -2.37
N GLN A 77 -24.56 -17.78 -3.24
CA GLN A 77 -23.79 -16.54 -3.14
C GLN A 77 -24.38 -15.57 -2.11
N ASP A 78 -25.71 -15.42 -2.13
CA ASP A 78 -26.46 -14.45 -1.31
C ASP A 78 -26.57 -14.92 0.16
N PHE A 79 -26.58 -16.23 0.41
CA PHE A 79 -26.74 -16.79 1.75
C PHE A 79 -25.49 -17.56 2.22
N ARG A 80 -24.80 -17.01 3.23
CA ARG A 80 -23.57 -17.57 3.81
C ARG A 80 -23.77 -18.49 5.02
N GLU A 81 -25.02 -18.74 5.40
CA GLU A 81 -25.33 -19.59 6.55
C GLU A 81 -24.99 -21.07 6.28
N LYS A 82 -24.37 -21.75 7.26
CA LYS A 82 -23.87 -23.13 7.13
C LYS A 82 -24.95 -24.14 6.72
N GLY A 83 -26.17 -24.01 7.24
CA GLY A 83 -27.28 -24.93 6.92
C GLY A 83 -27.71 -24.83 5.46
N ILE A 84 -27.87 -23.60 4.97
CA ILE A 84 -28.26 -23.27 3.59
C ILE A 84 -27.17 -23.74 2.62
N GLN A 85 -25.91 -23.38 2.88
CA GLN A 85 -24.77 -23.77 2.05
C GLN A 85 -24.67 -25.30 1.88
N LYS A 86 -24.86 -26.07 2.96
CA LYS A 86 -24.81 -27.54 2.92
C LYS A 86 -25.93 -28.13 2.06
N ARG A 87 -27.12 -27.54 2.10
CA ARG A 87 -28.28 -28.01 1.34
C ARG A 87 -28.14 -27.68 -0.15
N VAL A 88 -27.66 -26.48 -0.49
CA VAL A 88 -27.37 -26.12 -1.89
C VAL A 88 -26.27 -27.00 -2.49
N LYS A 89 -25.18 -27.31 -1.75
CA LYS A 89 -24.14 -28.25 -2.23
C LYS A 89 -24.69 -29.63 -2.54
N ARG A 90 -25.64 -30.13 -1.74
CA ARG A 90 -26.34 -31.40 -2.01
C ARG A 90 -27.21 -31.31 -3.26
N ALA A 91 -27.86 -30.17 -3.50
CA ALA A 91 -28.63 -29.92 -4.71
C ALA A 91 -27.73 -29.88 -5.96
N PHE A 92 -26.59 -29.18 -5.91
CA PHE A 92 -25.60 -29.19 -7.00
C PHE A 92 -25.07 -30.57 -7.31
N TYR A 93 -24.80 -31.39 -6.28
CA TYR A 93 -24.38 -32.77 -6.49
C TYR A 93 -25.43 -33.59 -7.28
N LYS A 94 -26.73 -33.44 -6.96
CA LYS A 94 -27.82 -34.10 -7.70
C LYS A 94 -27.91 -33.63 -9.15
N LEU A 95 -27.72 -32.33 -9.40
CA LEU A 95 -27.74 -31.76 -10.75
C LEU A 95 -26.51 -32.19 -11.57
N ASN A 96 -25.32 -32.25 -10.97
CA ASN A 96 -24.10 -32.77 -11.60
C ASN A 96 -24.26 -34.24 -12.01
N LEU A 97 -24.89 -35.08 -11.17
CA LEU A 97 -25.21 -36.47 -11.52
C LEU A 97 -26.19 -36.58 -12.71
N ALA A 98 -27.00 -35.55 -12.95
CA ALA A 98 -27.88 -35.44 -14.11
C ALA A 98 -27.20 -34.83 -15.34
N GLY A 99 -25.89 -34.52 -15.27
CA GLY A 99 -25.12 -33.93 -16.37
C GLY A 99 -25.25 -32.41 -16.49
N ILE A 100 -25.82 -31.73 -15.49
CA ILE A 100 -26.01 -30.26 -15.50
C ILE A 100 -24.81 -29.60 -14.84
N GLY A 101 -24.14 -28.69 -15.54
CA GLY A 101 -22.89 -28.08 -15.10
C GLY A 101 -23.09 -27.04 -13.98
N THR A 102 -22.73 -27.39 -12.75
CA THR A 102 -22.84 -26.47 -11.58
C THR A 102 -21.50 -25.87 -11.13
N LYS A 103 -20.38 -26.27 -11.75
CA LYS A 103 -19.01 -25.86 -11.36
C LYS A 103 -18.77 -24.36 -11.34
N LYS A 104 -19.48 -23.56 -12.15
CA LYS A 104 -19.39 -22.09 -12.17
C LYS A 104 -19.87 -21.41 -10.88
N TYR A 105 -20.55 -22.15 -9.99
CA TYR A 105 -21.14 -21.62 -8.75
C TYR A 105 -20.45 -22.08 -7.48
N GLU A 106 -19.54 -23.06 -7.58
CA GLU A 106 -18.71 -23.41 -6.44
C GLU A 106 -17.67 -22.30 -6.27
N PRO A 107 -17.53 -21.72 -5.07
CA PRO A 107 -16.43 -20.81 -4.79
C PRO A 107 -15.16 -21.65 -4.94
N GLU A 108 -14.13 -21.09 -5.58
CA GLU A 108 -12.81 -21.67 -5.54
C GLU A 108 -12.38 -21.76 -4.07
N VAL A 109 -12.57 -22.93 -3.47
CA VAL A 109 -12.00 -23.24 -2.17
C VAL A 109 -10.57 -23.66 -2.51
N PRO A 110 -9.55 -22.86 -2.15
CA PRO A 110 -8.17 -23.25 -2.40
C PRO A 110 -7.95 -24.62 -1.78
N SER A 111 -7.35 -25.51 -2.56
CA SER A 111 -7.00 -26.86 -2.14
C SER A 111 -6.19 -26.82 -0.83
N PRO A 112 -6.18 -27.92 -0.05
CA PRO A 112 -5.34 -27.98 1.15
C PRO A 112 -3.87 -27.63 0.91
N LEU A 113 -3.36 -27.89 -0.30
CA LEU A 113 -2.01 -27.54 -0.71
C LEU A 113 -1.85 -26.03 -0.96
N GLU A 114 -2.83 -25.38 -1.58
CA GLU A 114 -2.85 -23.92 -1.80
C GLU A 114 -3.03 -23.16 -0.47
N GLN A 115 -3.86 -23.67 0.44
CA GLN A 115 -3.98 -23.13 1.80
C GLN A 115 -2.67 -23.28 2.59
N ALA A 116 -1.98 -24.42 2.43
CA ALA A 116 -0.67 -24.63 3.05
C ALA A 116 0.43 -23.72 2.47
N ARG A 117 0.23 -23.17 1.26
CA ARG A 117 1.16 -22.25 0.58
C ARG A 117 0.71 -20.79 0.61
N THR A 118 -0.32 -20.46 1.40
CA THR A 118 -0.79 -19.07 1.49
C THR A 118 0.34 -18.17 2.01
N PRO A 119 0.70 -17.08 1.29
CA PRO A 119 1.69 -16.14 1.75
C PRO A 119 1.31 -15.55 3.10
N LYS A 120 2.26 -15.46 4.02
CA LYS A 120 2.07 -14.85 5.34
C LYS A 120 3.05 -13.71 5.50
N PHE A 121 2.61 -12.61 6.07
CA PHE A 121 3.51 -11.55 6.50
C PHE A 121 4.68 -12.14 7.30
N TYR A 122 5.89 -11.71 6.94
CA TYR A 122 7.10 -12.18 7.61
C TYR A 122 7.77 -11.03 8.37
N LYS A 123 8.28 -10.03 7.65
CA LYS A 123 8.93 -8.84 8.20
C LYS A 123 8.77 -7.63 7.29
N THR A 124 8.92 -6.44 7.83
CA THR A 124 9.03 -5.21 7.05
C THR A 124 10.12 -4.31 7.62
N PHE A 125 10.83 -3.62 6.73
CA PHE A 125 11.97 -2.76 7.07
C PHE A 125 11.81 -1.40 6.39
N LEU A 126 12.26 -0.36 7.09
CA LEU A 126 12.24 1.02 6.62
C LEU A 126 13.65 1.61 6.72
N SER A 127 14.08 2.33 5.69
CA SER A 127 15.34 3.07 5.74
C SER A 127 15.17 4.49 6.27
N ASN A 128 16.30 5.11 6.63
CA ASN A 128 16.40 6.56 6.73
C ASN A 128 16.04 7.27 5.42
N PHE A 129 15.73 8.56 5.53
CA PHE A 129 15.64 9.46 4.39
C PHE A 129 17.03 9.81 3.85
N ASP A 130 17.11 9.93 2.53
CA ASP A 130 18.21 10.63 1.86
C ASP A 130 17.93 12.15 1.77
N GLY A 131 18.87 12.89 1.19
CA GLY A 131 18.73 14.35 1.05
C GLY A 131 17.64 14.79 0.07
N SER A 132 17.24 13.92 -0.87
CA SER A 132 16.17 14.20 -1.82
C SER A 132 14.78 14.00 -1.20
N GLY A 133 14.69 13.29 -0.07
CA GLY A 133 13.44 12.90 0.56
C GLY A 133 12.97 11.51 0.18
N SER A 134 13.84 10.72 -0.41
CA SER A 134 13.56 9.32 -0.75
C SER A 134 14.02 8.39 0.36
N ARG A 135 13.31 7.26 0.50
CA ARG A 135 13.64 6.16 1.41
C ARG A 135 13.16 4.82 0.87
N LEU A 136 13.83 3.76 1.27
CA LEU A 136 13.49 2.38 0.96
C LEU A 136 12.52 1.83 2.01
N LEU A 137 11.45 1.20 1.53
CA LEU A 137 10.55 0.37 2.33
C LEU A 137 10.58 -1.05 1.76
N ILE A 138 10.80 -2.05 2.61
CA ILE A 138 10.83 -3.47 2.22
C ILE A 138 9.68 -4.17 2.94
N TYR A 139 8.75 -4.76 2.20
CA TYR A 139 7.71 -5.64 2.74
C TYR A 139 7.99 -7.08 2.31
N THR A 140 7.81 -8.04 3.22
CA THR A 140 8.08 -9.45 2.91
C THR A 140 6.97 -10.39 3.36
N GLN A 141 6.73 -11.39 2.52
CA GLN A 141 5.86 -12.51 2.81
C GLN A 141 6.64 -13.82 2.76
N GLU A 142 6.47 -14.67 3.76
CA GLU A 142 6.93 -16.05 3.72
C GLU A 142 5.89 -16.90 2.99
N ILE A 143 6.33 -17.57 1.93
CA ILE A 143 5.55 -18.56 1.21
C ILE A 143 6.10 -19.93 1.61
N PRO A 144 5.31 -20.76 2.33
CA PRO A 144 5.76 -22.07 2.78
C PRO A 144 6.34 -22.90 1.62
N TYR A 145 7.53 -23.45 1.84
CA TYR A 145 8.31 -24.24 0.86
C TYR A 145 8.86 -23.49 -0.36
N GLU A 146 8.52 -22.21 -0.56
CA GLU A 146 8.97 -21.40 -1.72
C GLU A 146 9.93 -20.28 -1.32
N GLY A 147 9.90 -19.84 -0.05
CA GLY A 147 10.87 -18.90 0.52
C GLY A 147 10.23 -17.57 0.90
N ILE A 148 10.91 -16.47 0.59
CA ILE A 148 10.47 -15.11 0.88
C ILE A 148 10.17 -14.39 -0.42
N LYS A 149 8.92 -13.95 -0.56
CA LYS A 149 8.52 -12.95 -1.53
C LYS A 149 8.79 -11.56 -0.95
N LEU A 150 9.53 -10.74 -1.67
CA LEU A 150 10.06 -9.47 -1.18
C LEU A 150 9.63 -8.35 -2.13
N PHE A 151 8.99 -7.33 -1.57
CA PHE A 151 8.60 -6.11 -2.26
C PHE A 151 9.46 -4.95 -1.77
N GLN A 152 10.09 -4.24 -2.70
CA GLN A 152 10.85 -3.03 -2.42
C GLN A 152 10.12 -1.84 -2.99
N PHE A 153 9.97 -0.80 -2.19
CA PHE A 153 9.38 0.46 -2.59
C PHE A 153 10.37 1.58 -2.34
N ILE A 154 10.53 2.46 -3.32
CA ILE A 154 11.18 3.76 -3.10
C ILE A 154 10.07 4.77 -2.88
N LEU A 155 9.95 5.24 -1.66
CA LEU A 155 8.99 6.27 -1.26
C LEU A 155 9.68 7.63 -1.26
N ASN A 156 9.01 8.65 -1.76
CA ASN A 156 9.43 10.04 -1.70
C ASN A 156 8.39 10.87 -0.97
N ASP A 157 8.85 11.78 -0.13
CA ASP A 157 7.98 12.58 0.73
C ASP A 157 7.17 13.66 0.01
N LEU A 158 7.51 13.97 -1.24
CA LEU A 158 6.79 14.89 -2.13
C LEU A 158 6.05 14.16 -3.27
N GLU A 159 6.72 13.22 -3.93
CA GLU A 159 6.20 12.57 -5.14
C GLU A 159 5.34 11.33 -4.85
N GLY A 160 5.47 10.74 -3.64
CA GLY A 160 4.84 9.47 -3.29
C GLY A 160 5.69 8.26 -3.67
N VAL A 161 5.09 7.19 -4.14
CA VAL A 161 5.76 5.97 -4.60
C VAL A 161 6.46 6.24 -5.94
N LYS A 162 7.79 6.13 -5.96
CA LYS A 162 8.61 6.31 -7.16
C LYS A 162 8.90 5.00 -7.88
N GLU A 163 9.19 3.95 -7.11
CA GLU A 163 9.58 2.65 -7.65
C GLU A 163 8.94 1.53 -6.82
N CYS A 164 8.65 0.42 -7.48
CA CYS A 164 8.13 -0.79 -6.87
C CYS A 164 8.74 -2.01 -7.58
N GLU A 165 9.49 -2.81 -6.83
CA GLU A 165 10.08 -4.05 -7.32
C GLU A 165 9.60 -5.25 -6.51
N GLU A 166 9.40 -6.37 -7.20
CA GLU A 166 9.06 -7.66 -6.61
C GLU A 166 10.18 -8.65 -6.93
N THR A 167 10.66 -9.34 -5.91
CA THR A 167 11.64 -10.42 -6.03
C THR A 167 11.27 -11.60 -5.14
N SER A 168 11.82 -12.77 -5.45
CA SER A 168 11.69 -13.96 -4.60
C SER A 168 13.08 -14.47 -4.24
N ILE A 169 13.32 -14.71 -2.96
CA ILE A 169 14.62 -15.17 -2.44
C ILE A 169 14.41 -16.24 -1.36
N SER A 170 15.42 -17.07 -1.14
CA SER A 170 15.36 -18.03 -0.04
C SER A 170 15.42 -17.33 1.31
N LYS A 171 14.83 -17.94 2.35
CA LYS A 171 14.87 -17.42 3.73
C LYS A 171 16.30 -17.22 4.25
N SER A 172 17.21 -18.11 3.87
CA SER A 172 18.64 -18.00 4.19
C SER A 172 19.28 -16.78 3.51
N ARG A 173 18.98 -16.56 2.22
CA ARG A 173 19.48 -15.40 1.48
C ARG A 173 18.90 -14.10 2.05
N PHE A 174 17.62 -14.06 2.39
CA PHE A 174 17.01 -12.91 3.04
C PHE A 174 17.72 -12.52 4.34
N LYS A 175 17.94 -13.51 5.23
CA LYS A 175 18.67 -13.28 6.49
C LYS A 175 20.08 -12.72 6.22
N LYS A 176 20.82 -13.36 5.31
CA LYS A 176 22.19 -12.96 4.99
C LYS A 176 22.27 -11.58 4.35
N ASP A 177 21.47 -11.32 3.31
CA ASP A 177 21.63 -10.13 2.48
C ASP A 177 20.95 -8.90 3.09
N ILE A 178 19.76 -9.06 3.70
CA ILE A 178 18.96 -7.94 4.24
C ILE A 178 19.22 -7.70 5.72
N VAL A 179 19.28 -8.76 6.53
CA VAL A 179 19.41 -8.61 8.00
C VAL A 179 20.88 -8.45 8.41
N GLU A 180 21.77 -9.29 7.86
CA GLU A 180 23.16 -9.34 8.30
C GLU A 180 24.07 -8.39 7.49
N LYS A 181 23.97 -8.38 6.16
CA LYS A 181 24.92 -7.65 5.29
C LYS A 181 24.49 -6.28 4.82
N PHE A 182 23.20 -5.95 4.91
CA PHE A 182 22.71 -4.66 4.41
C PHE A 182 23.41 -3.47 5.07
N PRO A 183 23.60 -3.42 6.41
CA PRO A 183 24.26 -2.28 7.05
C PRO A 183 25.69 -2.05 6.57
N ASP A 184 26.45 -3.14 6.36
CA ASP A 184 27.85 -3.07 5.93
C ASP A 184 27.99 -2.66 4.46
N ASN A 185 27.11 -3.17 3.60
CA ASN A 185 27.14 -2.93 2.16
C ASN A 185 26.58 -1.56 1.77
N ASN A 186 25.71 -0.97 2.59
CA ASN A 186 25.00 0.27 2.29
C ASN A 186 25.32 1.34 3.32
N LYS A 187 26.59 1.74 3.41
CA LYS A 187 27.03 2.80 4.32
C LYS A 187 26.25 4.10 4.07
N GLY A 188 25.54 4.57 5.09
CA GLY A 188 24.65 5.74 5.00
C GLY A 188 23.17 5.40 4.77
N THR A 189 22.84 4.12 4.60
CA THR A 189 21.46 3.62 4.56
C THR A 189 21.25 2.62 5.69
N THR A 190 20.55 3.06 6.72
CA THR A 190 20.22 2.29 7.91
C THR A 190 18.81 1.74 7.77
N LEU A 191 18.64 0.41 7.85
CA LEU A 191 17.33 -0.26 7.89
C LEU A 191 16.93 -0.58 9.33
N VAL A 192 15.66 -0.32 9.65
CA VAL A 192 15.05 -0.72 10.93
C VAL A 192 13.78 -1.51 10.67
N GLU A 193 13.54 -2.53 11.49
CA GLU A 193 12.31 -3.31 11.44
C GLU A 193 11.13 -2.49 11.99
N ILE A 194 10.02 -2.47 11.25
CA ILE A 194 8.78 -1.79 11.63
C ILE A 194 7.61 -2.78 11.67
N THR A 195 6.45 -2.34 12.16
CA THR A 195 5.21 -3.12 12.15
C THR A 195 4.59 -3.15 10.75
N GLU A 196 3.84 -4.20 10.44
CA GLU A 196 3.07 -4.32 9.20
C GLU A 196 2.10 -3.14 9.00
N GLU A 197 1.41 -2.74 10.07
CA GLU A 197 0.41 -1.67 10.05
C GLU A 197 1.04 -0.32 9.66
N TYR A 198 2.23 -0.03 10.19
CA TYR A 198 2.95 1.19 9.84
C TYR A 198 3.46 1.16 8.40
N CYS A 199 3.92 0.00 7.91
CA CYS A 199 4.28 -0.18 6.50
C CYS A 199 3.10 0.11 5.57
N GLN A 200 1.92 -0.46 5.87
CA GLN A 200 0.69 -0.22 5.11
C GLN A 200 0.29 1.27 5.15
N PHE A 201 0.35 1.90 6.33
CA PHE A 201 0.09 3.34 6.47
C PHE A 201 1.00 4.19 5.60
N LEU A 202 2.32 3.91 5.58
CA LEU A 202 3.27 4.67 4.77
C LEU A 202 3.05 4.50 3.27
N LEU A 203 2.62 3.32 2.82
CA LEU A 203 2.27 3.09 1.43
C LEU A 203 1.00 3.84 1.03
N GLU A 204 0.00 3.91 1.90
CA GLU A 204 -1.20 4.69 1.64
C GLU A 204 -0.90 6.19 1.61
N GLU A 205 -0.10 6.70 2.57
CA GLU A 205 0.35 8.10 2.59
C GLU A 205 1.11 8.45 1.30
N ALA A 206 1.97 7.55 0.82
CA ALA A 206 2.69 7.74 -0.43
C ALA A 206 1.76 7.72 -1.65
N LYS A 207 0.81 6.76 -1.71
CA LYS A 207 -0.20 6.69 -2.79
C LYS A 207 -1.02 7.98 -2.87
N GLU A 208 -1.45 8.52 -1.73
CA GLU A 208 -2.17 9.79 -1.70
C GLU A 208 -1.36 10.95 -2.31
N LYS A 209 -0.04 10.98 -2.10
CA LYS A 209 0.84 11.99 -2.70
C LYS A 209 0.93 11.82 -4.21
N ASN A 210 1.05 10.59 -4.71
CA ASN A 210 0.97 10.36 -6.16
C ASN A 210 -0.33 10.93 -6.75
N LEU A 211 -1.47 10.60 -6.13
CA LEU A 211 -2.79 11.05 -6.60
C LEU A 211 -2.93 12.58 -6.57
N LYS A 212 -2.58 13.22 -5.43
CA LYS A 212 -2.65 14.68 -5.28
C LYS A 212 -1.69 15.41 -6.21
N GLY A 213 -0.50 14.85 -6.44
CA GLY A 213 0.53 15.41 -7.29
C GLY A 213 0.42 15.02 -8.77
N SER A 214 -0.56 14.19 -9.14
CA SER A 214 -0.69 13.61 -10.50
C SER A 214 0.56 12.86 -10.96
N PHE A 215 1.32 12.27 -10.03
CA PHE A 215 2.44 11.39 -10.33
C PHE A 215 1.94 9.98 -10.63
N ILE A 216 2.52 9.36 -11.64
CA ILE A 216 2.14 8.02 -12.09
C ILE A 216 2.63 7.00 -11.04
N LEU A 217 1.73 6.10 -10.63
CA LEU A 217 2.12 4.96 -9.79
C LEU A 217 2.91 3.94 -10.63
N PRO A 218 3.94 3.29 -10.06
CA PRO A 218 4.67 2.23 -10.75
C PRO A 218 3.74 1.09 -11.19
N GLU A 219 4.00 0.49 -12.34
CA GLU A 219 3.17 -0.58 -12.92
C GLU A 219 2.91 -1.74 -11.94
N LYS A 220 3.95 -2.14 -11.19
CA LYS A 220 3.89 -3.24 -10.22
C LYS A 220 3.21 -2.86 -8.89
N PHE A 221 2.85 -1.59 -8.69
CA PHE A 221 2.36 -1.12 -7.40
C PHE A 221 1.00 -1.73 -7.04
N GLU A 222 0.06 -1.82 -7.99
CA GLU A 222 -1.29 -2.35 -7.68
C GLU A 222 -1.22 -3.84 -7.28
N SER A 223 -0.45 -4.66 -8.01
CA SER A 223 -0.23 -6.07 -7.64
C SER A 223 0.48 -6.22 -6.28
N ALA A 224 1.43 -5.35 -5.97
CA ALA A 224 2.08 -5.33 -4.67
C ALA A 224 1.12 -4.90 -3.56
N LYS A 225 0.27 -3.88 -3.81
CA LYS A 225 -0.72 -3.37 -2.85
C LYS A 225 -1.78 -4.40 -2.51
N GLU A 226 -2.28 -5.16 -3.48
CA GLU A 226 -3.21 -6.27 -3.24
C GLU A 226 -2.64 -7.30 -2.25
N LEU A 227 -1.32 -7.52 -2.30
CA LEU A 227 -0.64 -8.49 -1.44
C LEU A 227 -0.25 -7.92 -0.07
N VAL A 228 0.17 -6.65 -0.01
CA VAL A 228 0.50 -5.97 1.25
C VAL A 228 -0.76 -5.70 2.08
N GLY A 229 -1.89 -5.47 1.42
CA GLY A 229 -3.17 -5.15 2.06
C GLY A 229 -3.34 -3.66 2.37
N GLU A 230 -4.51 -3.33 2.91
CA GLU A 230 -4.90 -1.95 3.20
C GLU A 230 -4.51 -1.52 4.62
N ALA A 231 -4.18 -0.24 4.79
CA ALA A 231 -3.93 0.36 6.08
C ALA A 231 -5.21 0.37 6.92
N LYS A 232 -5.24 -0.47 7.97
CA LYS A 232 -6.36 -0.50 8.94
C LYS A 232 -6.20 0.52 10.07
N THR A 233 -4.98 0.99 10.28
CA THR A 233 -4.60 1.90 11.35
C THR A 233 -4.09 3.19 10.73
N SER A 234 -4.61 4.32 11.20
CA SER A 234 -4.07 5.63 10.89
C SER A 234 -3.09 6.07 11.98
N PHE A 235 -1.98 6.69 11.58
CA PHE A 235 -0.99 7.25 12.48
C PHE A 235 -1.05 8.77 12.43
N ASN A 236 -1.53 9.38 13.51
CA ASN A 236 -1.71 10.83 13.59
C ASN A 236 -0.40 11.60 13.83
N GLN A 237 0.66 10.90 14.21
CA GLN A 237 1.98 11.46 14.49
C GLN A 237 3.10 10.47 14.13
N PRO A 238 4.33 10.95 13.87
CA PRO A 238 5.49 10.07 13.73
C PRO A 238 5.74 9.21 14.98
N LEU A 239 6.20 7.98 14.78
CA LEU A 239 6.36 6.97 15.84
C LEU A 239 7.31 7.39 16.96
N ILE A 240 8.25 8.30 16.70
CA ILE A 240 9.21 8.76 17.72
C ILE A 240 8.52 9.35 18.95
N TYR A 241 7.34 9.94 18.79
CA TYR A 241 6.60 10.57 19.88
C TYR A 241 6.05 9.57 20.91
N ASP A 242 6.01 8.28 20.58
CA ASP A 242 5.67 7.23 21.55
C ASP A 242 6.85 6.92 22.49
N PHE A 243 8.07 7.36 22.14
CA PHE A 243 9.31 7.05 22.87
C PHE A 243 9.97 8.28 23.50
N ILE A 244 9.90 9.45 22.84
CA ILE A 244 10.55 10.68 23.30
C ILE A 244 9.52 11.80 23.40
N SER A 245 9.44 12.42 24.58
CA SER A 245 8.52 13.52 24.85
C SER A 245 8.91 14.79 24.10
N PRO A 246 8.03 15.38 23.26
CA PRO A 246 8.31 16.66 22.61
C PRO A 246 8.46 17.79 23.62
N PHE A 247 7.76 17.71 24.76
CA PHE A 247 7.85 18.71 25.82
C PHE A 247 9.25 18.73 26.44
N GLU A 248 9.83 17.57 26.74
CA GLU A 248 11.19 17.48 27.27
C GLU A 248 12.21 18.05 26.29
N MET A 249 12.07 17.75 24.99
CA MET A 249 13.00 18.23 23.98
C MET A 249 12.95 19.75 23.80
N LYS A 250 11.75 20.36 23.91
CA LYS A 250 11.60 21.83 23.85
C LYS A 250 12.31 22.56 25.00
N LEU A 251 12.49 21.91 26.15
CA LEU A 251 13.20 22.47 27.31
C LEU A 251 14.73 22.32 27.22
N ARG A 252 15.24 21.60 26.22
CA ARG A 252 16.65 21.24 26.06
C ARG A 252 17.28 21.98 24.89
N SER A 253 17.38 23.31 25.01
CA SER A 253 17.90 24.18 23.94
C SER A 253 19.31 23.81 23.46
N GLU A 254 20.12 23.19 24.33
CA GLU A 254 21.45 22.67 24.05
C GLU A 254 21.45 21.54 23.01
N LEU A 255 20.38 20.75 22.94
CA LEU A 255 20.25 19.68 21.93
C LEU A 255 20.03 20.26 20.54
N LEU A 256 19.18 21.28 20.42
CA LEU A 256 19.02 22.04 19.17
C LEU A 256 20.34 22.71 18.77
N GLY A 257 21.07 23.27 19.75
CA GLY A 257 22.39 23.88 19.55
C GLY A 257 23.42 22.94 18.91
N ARG A 258 23.29 21.64 19.14
CA ARG A 258 24.16 20.58 18.58
C ARG A 258 23.57 19.90 17.34
N SER A 259 22.45 20.38 16.81
CA SER A 259 21.76 19.75 15.67
C SER A 259 22.57 19.78 14.38
N ASP A 260 23.54 20.67 14.26
CA ASP A 260 24.45 20.71 13.12
C ASP A 260 25.29 19.43 13.04
N GLN A 261 25.71 18.84 14.16
CA GLN A 261 26.53 17.61 14.19
C GLN A 261 25.84 16.40 13.52
N LEU A 262 24.51 16.41 13.36
CA LEU A 262 23.78 15.36 12.63
C LEU A 262 24.32 15.20 11.20
N LEU A 263 24.77 16.29 10.57
CA LEU A 263 25.32 16.28 9.22
C LEU A 263 26.72 15.61 9.12
N ASP A 264 27.32 15.20 10.24
CA ASP A 264 28.53 14.35 10.26
C ASP A 264 28.19 12.86 10.15
N GLU A 265 26.95 12.48 10.44
CA GLU A 265 26.54 11.07 10.42
C GLU A 265 26.44 10.53 8.98
N PRO A 266 26.76 9.25 8.76
CA PRO A 266 26.70 8.64 7.43
C PRO A 266 25.36 8.82 6.71
N GLU A 267 24.25 8.77 7.46
CA GLU A 267 22.88 8.92 6.95
C GLU A 267 22.59 10.30 6.36
N PHE A 268 23.37 11.32 6.75
CA PHE A 268 23.19 12.70 6.30
C PHE A 268 24.15 13.12 5.18
N LYS A 269 25.03 12.24 4.70
CA LYS A 269 26.00 12.55 3.62
C LYS A 269 25.35 13.10 2.34
N GLY A 270 24.13 12.64 2.07
CA GLY A 270 23.30 13.04 0.93
C GLY A 270 22.54 14.35 1.11
N TRP A 271 22.55 14.96 2.29
CA TRP A 271 21.64 16.07 2.63
C TRP A 271 22.21 17.43 2.25
N PHE A 272 21.96 17.86 1.03
CA PHE A 272 22.34 19.17 0.52
C PHE A 272 21.34 19.61 -0.54
N PHE A 273 21.28 20.90 -0.83
CA PHE A 273 20.44 21.43 -1.89
C PHE A 273 21.08 21.18 -3.26
N GLU A 274 20.24 20.93 -4.26
CA GLU A 274 20.72 20.74 -5.63
C GLU A 274 21.38 22.02 -6.17
N LEU A 275 22.30 21.86 -7.13
CA LEU A 275 23.05 23.00 -7.69
C LEU A 275 22.10 24.09 -8.20
N LYS A 276 21.04 23.70 -8.92
CA LYS A 276 20.03 24.61 -9.47
C LYS A 276 19.33 25.48 -8.42
N GLU A 277 19.27 25.02 -7.17
CA GLU A 277 18.62 25.74 -6.07
C GLU A 277 19.57 26.70 -5.37
N ILE A 278 20.88 26.41 -5.39
CA ILE A 278 21.89 27.12 -4.61
C ILE A 278 22.80 28.03 -5.46
N GLU A 279 22.84 27.83 -6.78
CA GLU A 279 23.75 28.51 -7.72
C GLU A 279 23.60 30.04 -7.67
N HIS A 280 22.37 30.56 -7.60
CA HIS A 280 22.12 32.01 -7.49
C HIS A 280 22.84 32.61 -6.27
N PHE A 281 22.81 31.93 -5.13
CA PHE A 281 23.46 32.38 -3.90
C PHE A 281 24.97 32.15 -3.93
N ALA A 282 25.42 31.06 -4.55
CA ALA A 282 26.84 30.78 -4.74
C ALA A 282 27.52 31.86 -5.60
N SER A 283 26.89 32.26 -6.70
CA SER A 283 27.38 33.33 -7.59
C SER A 283 27.52 34.66 -6.86
N LYS A 284 26.57 35.02 -5.98
CA LYS A 284 26.69 36.24 -5.13
C LYS A 284 27.93 36.21 -4.24
N ILE A 285 28.29 35.04 -3.70
CA ILE A 285 29.49 34.89 -2.87
C ILE A 285 30.75 35.02 -3.74
N VAL A 286 30.82 34.37 -4.89
CA VAL A 286 31.97 34.46 -5.81
C VAL A 286 32.18 35.89 -6.34
N GLU A 287 31.11 36.57 -6.75
CA GLU A 287 31.17 37.99 -7.15
C GLU A 287 31.66 38.87 -6.00
N SER A 288 31.25 38.56 -4.77
CA SER A 288 31.68 39.31 -3.58
C SER A 288 33.18 39.20 -3.30
N GLU A 289 33.82 38.08 -3.64
CA GLU A 289 35.26 37.85 -3.49
C GLU A 289 36.08 38.55 -4.60
N LYS A 290 35.54 38.59 -5.83
CA LYS A 290 36.21 39.20 -6.99
C LYS A 290 36.17 40.72 -6.98
N SER A 291 35.13 41.33 -6.42
CA SER A 291 34.99 42.80 -6.32
C SER A 291 35.85 43.38 -5.19
N LYS A 292 37.15 43.55 -5.45
CA LYS A 292 38.10 44.31 -4.60
C LYS A 292 37.88 45.82 -4.59
N LEU A 293 36.89 46.35 -5.33
CA LEU A 293 36.77 47.78 -5.63
C LEU A 293 35.33 48.29 -5.58
N ILE A 294 34.62 48.05 -4.47
CA ILE A 294 33.47 48.89 -4.12
C ILE A 294 33.69 49.43 -2.71
N VAL A 295 33.79 50.75 -2.64
CA VAL A 295 33.68 51.55 -1.41
C VAL A 295 32.28 51.34 -0.85
N GLY A 296 32.12 50.25 -0.10
CA GLY A 296 30.92 49.92 0.66
C GLY A 296 31.37 49.46 2.03
N LEU A 297 30.75 49.99 3.08
CA LEU A 297 31.09 49.78 4.49
C LEU A 297 31.02 48.32 5.00
N LYS A 298 30.85 47.33 4.11
CA LYS A 298 30.70 45.91 4.44
C LYS A 298 31.90 45.09 3.99
N THR A 299 32.51 44.38 4.93
CA THR A 299 33.58 43.40 4.70
C THR A 299 33.10 42.23 3.82
N PRO A 300 33.99 41.53 3.12
CA PRO A 300 33.64 40.29 2.39
C PRO A 300 32.92 39.25 3.26
N GLN A 301 33.31 39.14 4.53
CA GLN A 301 32.68 38.22 5.50
C GLN A 301 31.24 38.61 5.82
N GLU A 302 30.93 39.91 5.92
CA GLU A 302 29.56 40.38 6.15
C GLU A 302 28.67 40.13 4.93
N ARG A 303 29.20 40.31 3.72
CA ARG A 303 28.49 40.00 2.47
C ARG A 303 28.23 38.50 2.31
N GLN A 304 29.20 37.65 2.67
CA GLN A 304 28.99 36.19 2.71
C GLN A 304 27.89 35.80 3.69
N LYS A 305 27.92 36.34 4.92
CA LYS A 305 26.87 36.08 5.92
C LYS A 305 25.49 36.54 5.45
N GLU A 306 25.42 37.64 4.71
CA GLU A 306 24.18 38.15 4.12
C GLU A 306 23.64 37.21 3.04
N ALA A 307 24.50 36.72 2.13
CA ALA A 307 24.13 35.73 1.12
C ALA A 307 23.70 34.39 1.75
N GLU A 308 24.41 33.91 2.79
CA GLU A 308 24.01 32.72 3.55
C GLU A 308 22.64 32.91 4.20
N LYS A 309 22.40 34.07 4.83
CA LYS A 309 21.12 34.39 5.47
C LYS A 309 19.98 34.40 4.45
N GLU A 310 20.17 35.06 3.31
CA GLU A 310 19.21 35.11 2.21
C GLU A 310 18.90 33.70 1.70
N ALA A 311 19.93 32.89 1.45
CA ALA A 311 19.76 31.50 1.02
C ALA A 311 18.94 30.68 2.02
N ILE A 312 19.19 30.84 3.33
CA ILE A 312 18.45 30.12 4.37
C ILE A 312 16.98 30.55 4.42
N GLU A 313 16.68 31.84 4.30
CA GLU A 313 15.30 32.33 4.32
C GLU A 313 14.50 31.82 3.10
N VAL A 314 15.13 31.78 1.92
CA VAL A 314 14.49 31.29 0.69
C VAL A 314 14.35 29.77 0.72
N LEU A 315 15.42 29.05 1.06
CA LEU A 315 15.46 27.59 1.01
C LEU A 315 14.71 26.95 2.18
N PHE A 316 14.62 27.57 3.35
CA PHE A 316 13.84 27.07 4.48
C PHE A 316 12.62 27.94 4.74
N ASN A 317 11.78 28.10 3.71
CA ASN A 317 10.43 28.63 3.81
C ASN A 317 9.50 27.70 4.63
N ASP A 318 8.30 28.15 4.96
CA ASP A 318 7.36 27.42 5.82
C ASP A 318 7.03 26.00 5.33
N GLN A 319 6.83 25.83 4.01
CA GLN A 319 6.54 24.52 3.43
C GLN A 319 7.73 23.58 3.60
N ARG A 320 8.94 24.06 3.30
CA ARG A 320 10.16 23.25 3.38
C ARG A 320 10.57 22.97 4.82
N ARG A 321 10.32 23.89 5.76
CA ARG A 321 10.45 23.65 7.20
C ARG A 321 9.57 22.49 7.65
N ALA A 322 8.31 22.43 7.21
CA ALA A 322 7.42 21.32 7.55
C ALA A 322 7.93 19.96 7.01
N ILE A 323 8.47 19.95 5.79
CA ILE A 323 9.09 18.77 5.18
C ILE A 323 10.30 18.31 6.01
N PHE A 324 11.24 19.21 6.30
CA PHE A 324 12.44 18.87 7.08
C PHE A 324 12.11 18.50 8.54
N LYS A 325 11.08 19.11 9.14
CA LYS A 325 10.54 18.66 10.43
C LYS A 325 10.18 17.17 10.35
N ARG A 326 9.34 16.77 9.37
CA ARG A 326 8.94 15.37 9.24
C ARG A 326 10.11 14.44 8.97
N ARG A 327 11.04 14.82 8.08
CA ARG A 327 12.25 14.02 7.82
C ARG A 327 13.05 13.80 9.11
N LEU A 328 13.26 14.85 9.91
CA LEU A 328 14.04 14.77 11.15
C LEU A 328 13.33 13.99 12.26
N GLU A 329 12.00 14.05 12.36
CA GLU A 329 11.20 13.18 13.25
C GLU A 329 11.42 11.69 12.91
N GLU A 330 11.43 11.37 11.62
CA GLU A 330 11.64 10.00 11.12
C GLU A 330 13.09 9.57 11.31
N MET A 331 14.07 10.44 11.06
CA MET A 331 15.48 10.20 11.39
C MET A 331 15.68 9.92 12.88
N SER A 332 14.96 10.65 13.75
CA SER A 332 14.99 10.39 15.18
C SER A 332 14.49 8.98 15.52
N TYR A 333 13.43 8.50 14.86
CA TYR A 333 12.97 7.13 15.03
C TYR A 333 14.01 6.10 14.59
N ILE A 334 14.68 6.32 13.45
CA ILE A 334 15.78 5.45 12.99
C ILE A 334 16.93 5.39 14.01
N PHE A 335 17.36 6.54 14.53
CA PHE A 335 18.42 6.57 15.55
C PHE A 335 18.01 5.89 16.84
N PHE A 336 16.77 6.09 17.29
CA PHE A 336 16.24 5.42 18.47
C PHE A 336 16.22 3.89 18.30
N LYS A 337 15.73 3.40 17.16
CA LYS A 337 15.67 1.97 16.83
C LYS A 337 17.04 1.32 16.63
N THR A 338 18.08 2.12 16.42
CA THR A 338 19.48 1.67 16.32
C THR A 338 20.29 1.96 17.58
N GLU A 339 19.61 2.18 18.71
CA GLU A 339 20.21 2.37 20.04
C GLU A 339 21.13 3.60 20.13
N ARG A 340 20.97 4.57 19.21
CA ARG A 340 21.67 5.86 19.18
C ARG A 340 20.78 6.96 19.76
N GLU A 341 20.38 6.79 21.01
CA GLU A 341 19.34 7.62 21.65
C GLU A 341 19.70 9.11 21.72
N GLU A 342 20.96 9.44 21.96
CA GLU A 342 21.41 10.83 21.99
C GLU A 342 21.19 11.51 20.63
N LEU A 343 21.58 10.86 19.53
CA LEU A 343 21.33 11.37 18.17
C LEU A 343 19.83 11.45 17.87
N ALA A 344 19.02 10.53 18.37
CA ALA A 344 17.57 10.61 18.27
C ALA A 344 17.05 11.90 18.94
N ARG A 345 17.44 12.16 20.19
CA ARG A 345 17.03 13.37 20.93
C ARG A 345 17.46 14.66 20.20
N ILE A 346 18.66 14.69 19.64
CA ILE A 346 19.16 15.83 18.85
C ILE A 346 18.35 16.01 17.56
N ALA A 347 18.07 14.93 16.83
CA ALA A 347 17.25 14.96 15.61
C ALA A 347 15.82 15.45 15.90
N LEU A 348 15.22 14.99 16.99
CA LEU A 348 13.90 15.46 17.41
C LEU A 348 13.91 16.93 17.85
N ALA A 349 14.93 17.37 18.59
CA ALA A 349 15.09 18.78 18.95
C ALA A 349 15.24 19.67 17.71
N ALA A 350 15.98 19.21 16.69
CA ALA A 350 16.07 19.87 15.39
C ALA A 350 14.71 19.93 14.67
N ALA A 351 13.95 18.83 14.64
CA ALA A 351 12.62 18.81 14.04
C ALA A 351 11.68 19.82 14.69
N LEU A 352 11.66 19.88 16.03
CA LEU A 352 10.85 20.83 16.80
C LEU A 352 11.33 22.28 16.59
N GLY A 353 12.62 22.50 16.31
CA GLY A 353 13.16 23.79 15.88
C GLY A 353 12.53 24.31 14.59
N PHE A 354 12.09 23.43 13.69
CA PHE A 354 11.40 23.79 12.45
C PHE A 354 9.89 24.02 12.60
N GLU A 355 9.29 23.67 13.74
CA GLU A 355 7.87 23.88 14.01
C GLU A 355 7.46 25.36 13.87
N LYS A 356 6.16 25.60 13.64
CA LYS A 356 5.60 26.95 13.63
C LYS A 356 5.81 27.62 14.99
N GLY A 357 6.47 28.77 15.00
CA GLY A 357 6.88 29.46 16.22
C GLY A 357 8.13 28.90 16.90
N GLY A 358 8.81 27.93 16.27
CA GLY A 358 10.13 27.45 16.66
C GLY A 358 11.25 28.42 16.28
N SER A 359 12.48 27.93 16.20
CA SER A 359 13.65 28.74 15.85
C SER A 359 13.50 29.34 14.44
N PRO A 360 13.83 30.63 14.23
CA PRO A 360 13.99 31.18 12.89
C PRO A 360 14.95 30.33 12.06
N SER A 361 14.69 30.18 10.76
CA SER A 361 15.52 29.33 9.89
C SER A 361 16.99 29.77 9.92
N THR A 362 17.21 31.09 9.98
CA THR A 362 18.52 31.75 10.07
C THR A 362 19.27 31.53 11.39
N ALA A 363 18.58 31.07 12.43
CA ALA A 363 19.16 30.73 13.72
C ALA A 363 19.20 29.20 13.97
N HIS A 364 18.63 28.40 13.07
CA HIS A 364 18.57 26.96 13.24
C HIS A 364 19.91 26.30 12.85
N PRO A 365 20.65 25.64 13.77
CA PRO A 365 22.02 25.17 13.49
C PRO A 365 22.11 24.15 12.35
N PHE A 366 21.19 23.19 12.31
CA PHE A 366 21.07 22.26 11.18
C PHE A 366 20.85 22.95 9.82
N ALA A 367 19.92 23.90 9.72
CA ALA A 367 19.64 24.63 8.48
C ALA A 367 20.85 25.45 8.01
N LEU A 368 21.48 26.18 8.94
CA LEU A 368 22.70 26.95 8.71
C LEU A 368 23.81 26.07 8.12
N ARG A 369 24.09 24.92 8.76
CA ARG A 369 25.14 24.02 8.31
C ARG A 369 24.80 23.39 6.95
N MET A 370 23.54 23.00 6.71
CA MET A 370 23.12 22.43 5.44
C MET A 370 23.29 23.41 4.27
N VAL A 371 22.90 24.68 4.44
CA VAL A 371 23.10 25.71 3.40
C VAL A 371 24.58 25.93 3.14
N ARG A 372 25.39 26.07 4.21
CA ARG A 372 26.85 26.26 4.07
C ARG A 372 27.53 25.12 3.33
N GLN A 373 27.20 23.87 3.62
CA GLN A 373 27.80 22.75 2.88
C GLN A 373 27.32 22.67 1.43
N SER A 374 26.06 23.04 1.17
CA SER A 374 25.51 23.11 -0.20
C SER A 374 26.24 24.18 -1.02
N LEU A 375 26.43 25.37 -0.44
CA LEU A 375 27.21 26.45 -1.05
C LEU A 375 28.65 26.00 -1.32
N LYS A 376 29.34 25.42 -0.33
CA LYS A 376 30.72 24.93 -0.52
C LYS A 376 30.83 23.92 -1.67
N ARG A 377 29.86 23.02 -1.82
CA ARG A 377 29.84 22.05 -2.93
C ARG A 377 29.65 22.71 -4.29
N ALA A 378 28.77 23.71 -4.38
CA ALA A 378 28.58 24.49 -5.60
C ALA A 378 29.85 25.27 -6.01
N HIS A 379 30.55 25.86 -5.04
CA HIS A 379 31.82 26.57 -5.29
C HIS A 379 32.95 25.64 -5.74
N GLY A 380 33.04 24.44 -5.16
CA GLY A 380 34.09 23.46 -5.50
C GLY A 380 33.84 22.67 -6.80
N SER A 381 32.68 22.86 -7.43
CA SER A 381 32.30 22.20 -8.70
C SER A 381 32.34 23.16 -9.90
N SER A 382 32.79 24.41 -9.69
CA SER A 382 32.92 25.45 -10.71
C SER A 382 34.33 25.54 -11.29
#